data_AF-A0A2E9WY79-F1
#
_entry.id   AF-A0A2E9WY79-F1
#
_cell.length_a   1.000
_cell.length_b   1.000
_cell.length_c   1.000
_cell.angle_alpha   90.00
_cell.angle_beta   90.00
_cell.angle_gamma   90.00
#
_symmetry.space_group_name_H-M   'P 1'
#
loop_
_entity.id
_entity.type
_entity.pdbx_description
1 polymer ?
#
loop_
_entity_poly.entity_id
_entity_poly.type
_entity_poly.pdbx_seq_one_letter_code
_entity_poly.pdbx_strand_id
1 'polypeptide(L)'
;MNTARVFSVGLVVLLVLVVLIRSPSDPSRSISAAEGEATEGPAGTPPETVEPPVEPFVRTGCFRNGSSRAEVRAVMGPADTVDRGAWVYGESWVTFGYGVVLDFSNEGGDLRLCEPTRAVNP
;
A
#
# COMPACT_ATOMS: atom_id res chain seq x y z
N MET A 1 43.58 18.84 12.40
CA MET A 1 43.50 17.82 11.32
C MET A 1 42.37 16.80 11.58
N ASN A 2 41.19 17.24 12.05
CA ASN A 2 40.15 16.31 12.55
C ASN A 2 38.81 16.44 11.79
N THR A 3 38.63 17.52 11.01
CA THR A 3 37.38 17.78 10.30
C THR A 3 37.17 16.82 9.13
N ALA A 4 38.22 16.46 8.38
CA ALA A 4 38.14 15.55 7.23
C ALA A 4 37.79 14.09 7.62
N ARG A 5 38.14 13.66 8.84
CA ARG A 5 37.84 12.30 9.32
C ARG A 5 36.37 12.12 9.65
N VAL A 6 35.71 13.14 10.21
CA VAL A 6 34.28 13.08 10.57
C VAL A 6 33.40 13.04 9.31
N PHE A 7 33.76 13.78 8.26
CA PHE A 7 33.06 13.70 6.96
C PHE A 7 33.21 12.33 6.30
N SER A 8 34.39 11.70 6.40
CA SER A 8 34.63 10.38 5.82
C SER A 8 33.84 9.29 6.53
N VAL A 9 33.75 9.32 7.86
CA VAL A 9 32.93 8.36 8.62
C VAL A 9 31.44 8.57 8.33
N GLY A 10 30.97 9.81 8.28
CA GLY A 10 29.58 10.12 7.94
C GLY A 10 29.18 9.65 6.55
N LEU A 11 30.06 9.81 5.55
CA LEU A 11 29.81 9.37 4.19
C LEU A 11 29.80 7.84 4.06
N VAL A 12 30.70 7.13 4.75
CA VAL A 12 30.72 5.65 4.75
C VAL A 12 29.44 5.08 5.37
N VAL A 13 28.98 5.65 6.49
CA VAL A 13 27.72 5.22 7.13
C VAL A 13 26.52 5.47 6.23
N LEU A 14 26.48 6.64 5.56
CA LEU A 14 25.41 6.98 4.63
C LEU A 14 25.38 6.04 3.41
N LEU A 15 26.53 5.70 2.85
CA LEU A 15 26.62 4.76 1.72
C LEU A 15 26.18 3.34 2.12
N VAL A 16 26.57 2.87 3.31
CA VAL A 16 26.11 1.56 3.83
C VAL A 16 24.59 1.55 4.01
N LEU A 17 24.00 2.61 4.57
CA LEU A 17 22.54 2.71 4.71
C LEU A 17 21.83 2.69 3.35
N VAL A 18 22.35 3.41 2.35
CA VAL A 18 21.77 3.41 1.00
C VAL A 18 21.85 2.03 0.33
N VAL A 19 22.94 1.28 0.54
CA VAL A 19 23.10 -0.09 0.02
C VAL A 19 22.15 -1.07 0.72
N LEU A 20 21.95 -0.93 2.04
CA LEU A 20 21.01 -1.78 2.79
C LEU A 20 19.56 -1.55 2.39
N ILE A 21 19.17 -0.32 2.05
CA ILE A 21 17.80 0.01 1.60
C ILE A 21 17.54 -0.50 0.18
N ARG A 22 18.59 -0.57 -0.67
CA ARG A 22 18.47 -1.02 -2.07
C ARG A 22 18.73 -2.50 -2.29
N SER A 23 19.05 -3.28 -1.25
CA SER A 23 19.26 -4.71 -1.41
C SER A 23 17.92 -5.37 -1.78
N PRO A 24 17.76 -5.90 -3.01
CA PRO A 24 16.61 -6.72 -3.31
C PRO A 24 16.75 -7.99 -2.50
N SER A 25 15.80 -8.24 -1.61
CA SER A 25 15.65 -9.54 -0.98
C SER A 25 15.24 -10.53 -2.08
N ASP A 26 16.21 -11.18 -2.71
CA ASP A 26 16.01 -12.37 -3.55
C ASP A 26 16.16 -13.62 -2.68
N PRO A 27 15.08 -14.16 -2.08
CA PRO A 27 15.08 -15.56 -1.72
C PRO A 27 14.86 -16.37 -2.99
N SER A 28 15.97 -16.89 -3.51
CA SER A 28 15.97 -18.10 -4.32
C SER A 28 15.01 -19.13 -3.72
N ARG A 29 13.96 -19.50 -4.44
CA ARG A 29 13.28 -20.78 -4.23
C ARG A 29 13.19 -21.54 -5.54
N SER A 30 14.15 -22.45 -5.66
CA SER A 30 14.13 -23.61 -6.56
C SER A 30 12.79 -24.33 -6.51
N ILE A 31 12.24 -24.57 -7.71
CA ILE A 31 11.52 -25.78 -8.15
C ILE A 31 11.59 -25.72 -9.68
N SER A 32 12.72 -26.11 -10.27
CA SER A 32 12.95 -27.45 -10.82
C SER A 32 11.81 -27.93 -11.71
N ALA A 33 12.09 -27.87 -13.01
CA ALA A 33 11.33 -28.49 -14.07
C ALA A 33 11.19 -30.02 -13.90
N ALA A 34 10.00 -30.51 -14.21
CA ALA A 34 9.68 -31.80 -14.84
C ALA A 34 8.17 -31.70 -15.15
N GLU A 35 7.76 -31.31 -16.35
CA GLU A 35 7.44 -32.20 -17.49
C GLU A 35 6.49 -33.36 -17.14
N GLY A 36 5.38 -33.45 -17.88
CA GLY A 36 4.36 -34.50 -17.74
C GLY A 36 2.94 -33.93 -17.90
N GLU A 37 2.53 -33.46 -19.08
CA GLU A 37 1.94 -34.28 -20.15
C GLU A 37 0.41 -34.15 -20.17
N ALA A 38 -0.12 -34.11 -21.38
CA ALA A 38 -1.48 -33.75 -21.73
C ALA A 38 -2.55 -34.63 -21.09
N THR A 39 -3.70 -34.07 -20.72
CA THR A 39 -4.98 -34.61 -21.21
C THR A 39 -6.09 -33.57 -21.20
N GLU A 40 -6.67 -33.41 -22.37
CA GLU A 40 -7.92 -32.74 -22.69
C GLU A 40 -9.12 -33.53 -22.11
N GLY A 41 -9.99 -32.88 -21.32
CA GLY A 41 -11.38 -33.28 -21.01
C GLY A 41 -11.59 -34.54 -20.14
N PRO A 42 -12.67 -34.62 -19.32
CA PRO A 42 -14.00 -34.16 -19.71
C PRO A 42 -14.71 -33.26 -18.68
N ALA A 43 -15.76 -32.60 -19.16
CA ALA A 43 -16.71 -31.82 -18.39
C ALA A 43 -17.14 -32.49 -17.07
N GLY A 44 -17.04 -31.74 -15.98
CA GLY A 44 -17.56 -32.15 -14.68
C GLY A 44 -17.10 -31.20 -13.59
N THR A 45 -17.95 -30.22 -13.29
CA THR A 45 -17.91 -29.40 -12.07
C THR A 45 -16.73 -28.41 -11.99
N PRO A 46 -16.98 -27.07 -12.00
CA PRO A 46 -15.96 -26.12 -11.56
C PRO A 46 -15.48 -26.56 -10.18
N PRO A 47 -14.17 -26.80 -9.98
CA PRO A 47 -13.68 -27.09 -8.65
C PRO A 47 -14.07 -25.90 -7.79
N GLU A 48 -14.63 -26.21 -6.64
CA GLU A 48 -14.72 -25.38 -5.45
C GLU A 48 -13.30 -24.88 -5.11
N THR A 49 -12.80 -23.98 -5.93
CA THR A 49 -11.71 -23.09 -5.60
C THR A 49 -12.33 -22.25 -4.52
N VAL A 50 -11.83 -22.38 -3.31
CA VAL A 50 -12.01 -21.38 -2.28
C VAL A 50 -11.56 -20.07 -2.91
N GLU A 51 -12.49 -19.36 -3.55
CA GLU A 51 -12.30 -17.97 -3.86
C GLU A 51 -11.90 -17.37 -2.51
N PRO A 52 -10.73 -16.69 -2.40
CA PRO A 52 -10.50 -15.89 -1.21
C PRO A 52 -11.78 -15.06 -1.03
N PRO A 53 -12.30 -14.90 0.21
CA PRO A 53 -13.55 -14.18 0.42
C PRO A 53 -13.44 -12.91 -0.41
N VAL A 54 -14.30 -12.79 -1.43
CA VAL A 54 -14.32 -11.64 -2.31
C VAL A 54 -14.65 -10.50 -1.36
N GLU A 55 -13.61 -9.84 -0.85
CA GLU A 55 -13.78 -8.94 0.28
C GLU A 55 -14.77 -7.88 -0.17
N PRO A 56 -15.89 -7.76 0.54
CA PRO A 56 -16.99 -7.02 0.00
C PRO A 56 -16.66 -5.53 0.14
N PHE A 57 -17.20 -4.76 -0.81
CA PHE A 57 -17.40 -3.32 -0.71
C PHE A 57 -16.18 -2.43 -0.98
N VAL A 58 -15.98 -2.09 -2.25
CA VAL A 58 -15.63 -0.69 -2.55
C VAL A 58 -16.62 -0.13 -3.57
N ARG A 59 -17.75 0.36 -3.07
CA ARG A 59 -18.63 1.26 -3.82
C ARG A 59 -19.00 2.51 -3.03
N THR A 60 -18.24 2.84 -2.01
CA THR A 60 -18.39 4.14 -1.37
C THR A 60 -17.49 5.10 -2.13
N GLY A 61 -18.04 6.07 -2.85
CA GLY A 61 -17.26 7.10 -3.58
C GLY A 61 -16.52 8.09 -2.68
N CYS A 62 -16.30 7.70 -1.43
CA CYS A 62 -15.72 8.47 -0.35
C CYS A 62 -15.00 7.55 0.65
N PHE A 63 -14.08 8.09 1.44
CA PHE A 63 -13.39 7.37 2.53
C PHE A 63 -13.50 8.14 3.85
N ARG A 64 -13.12 7.49 4.96
CA ARG A 64 -13.07 8.10 6.30
C ARG A 64 -11.94 7.49 7.13
N ASN A 65 -11.77 7.93 8.38
CA ASN A 65 -10.86 7.27 9.32
C ASN A 65 -11.19 5.78 9.46
N GLY A 66 -10.16 4.94 9.48
CA GLY A 66 -10.30 3.48 9.47
C GLY A 66 -10.45 2.85 8.08
N SER A 67 -10.64 3.64 7.01
CA SER A 67 -10.64 3.08 5.65
C SER A 67 -9.29 2.45 5.30
N SER A 68 -9.28 1.36 4.55
CA SER A 68 -8.05 0.70 4.13
C SER A 68 -7.31 1.52 3.07
N ARG A 69 -6.00 1.28 2.90
CA ARG A 69 -5.23 1.86 1.77
C ARG A 69 -5.85 1.55 0.41
N ALA A 70 -6.42 0.35 0.25
CA ALA A 70 -7.05 -0.07 -0.99
C ALA A 70 -8.34 0.73 -1.26
N GLU A 71 -9.15 0.96 -0.24
CA GLU A 71 -10.35 1.80 -0.33
C GLU A 71 -10.01 3.24 -0.70
N VAL A 72 -9.01 3.85 -0.02
CA VAL A 72 -8.58 5.22 -0.35
C VAL A 72 -8.10 5.29 -1.80
N ARG A 73 -7.29 4.32 -2.25
CA ARG A 73 -6.79 4.27 -3.62
C ARG A 73 -7.90 4.07 -4.65
N ALA A 74 -8.93 3.28 -4.33
CA ALA A 74 -10.07 3.08 -5.21
C ALA A 74 -10.95 4.35 -5.32
N VAL A 75 -11.06 5.12 -4.24
CA VAL A 75 -11.83 6.38 -4.20
C VAL A 75 -11.09 7.54 -4.86
N MET A 76 -9.80 7.69 -4.54
CA MET A 76 -8.99 8.85 -4.90
C MET A 76 -8.13 8.61 -6.15
N GLY A 77 -7.76 7.37 -6.42
CA GLY A 77 -6.70 7.03 -7.37
C GLY A 77 -5.33 6.92 -6.69
N PRO A 78 -4.23 6.87 -7.48
CA PRO A 78 -2.89 6.94 -6.92
C PRO A 78 -2.64 8.32 -6.28
N ALA A 79 -1.84 8.36 -5.21
CA ALA A 79 -1.35 9.61 -4.64
C ALA A 79 -0.44 10.35 -5.62
N ASP A 80 -0.45 11.68 -5.59
CA ASP A 80 0.45 12.51 -6.39
C ASP A 80 1.89 12.28 -5.95
N THR A 81 2.10 12.30 -4.64
CA THR A 81 3.38 12.01 -4.00
C THR A 81 3.19 11.29 -2.67
N VAL A 82 4.28 10.73 -2.16
CA VAL A 82 4.34 10.17 -0.80
C VAL A 82 5.42 10.93 -0.03
N ASP A 83 5.01 11.77 0.92
CA ASP A 83 5.93 12.52 1.81
C ASP A 83 5.86 11.96 3.23
N ARG A 84 7.01 11.57 3.79
CA ARG A 84 7.13 11.07 5.18
C ARG A 84 6.10 9.98 5.55
N GLY A 85 5.68 9.17 4.58
CA GLY A 85 4.70 8.09 4.77
C GLY A 85 3.22 8.51 4.66
N ALA A 86 2.95 9.80 4.43
CA ALA A 86 1.63 10.31 4.07
C ALA A 86 1.45 10.26 2.54
N TRP A 87 0.24 9.93 2.09
CA TRP A 87 -0.17 10.11 0.71
C TRP A 87 -0.67 11.53 0.51
N VAL A 88 -0.10 12.23 -0.46
CA VAL A 88 -0.42 13.63 -0.74
C VAL A 88 -1.25 13.71 -2.02
N TYR A 89 -2.28 14.54 -1.96
CA TYR A 89 -3.19 14.87 -3.05
C TYR A 89 -3.32 16.40 -3.06
N GLY A 90 -2.61 17.09 -3.96
CA GLY A 90 -2.54 18.55 -3.94
C GLY A 90 -2.04 19.09 -2.59
N GLU A 91 -2.86 19.91 -1.92
CA GLU A 91 -2.59 20.48 -0.59
C GLU A 91 -3.16 19.61 0.55
N SER A 92 -3.81 18.51 0.20
CA SER A 92 -4.42 17.58 1.14
C SER A 92 -3.53 16.35 1.35
N TRP A 93 -3.63 15.71 2.52
CA TRP A 93 -2.81 14.53 2.83
C TRP A 93 -3.55 13.51 3.69
N VAL A 94 -3.15 12.24 3.57
CA VAL A 94 -3.69 11.10 4.32
C VAL A 94 -2.53 10.29 4.90
N THR A 95 -2.57 10.03 6.20
CA THR A 95 -1.64 9.12 6.88
C THR A 95 -2.32 7.80 7.21
N PHE A 96 -1.49 6.75 7.30
CA PHE A 96 -1.97 5.41 7.55
C PHE A 96 -1.22 4.77 8.73
N GLY A 97 -1.96 4.10 9.59
CA GLY A 97 -1.45 3.28 10.69
C GLY A 97 -2.09 1.90 10.62
N TYR A 98 -1.31 0.83 10.83
CA TYR A 98 -1.81 -0.56 10.82
C TYR A 98 -2.62 -0.95 9.56
N GLY A 99 -2.34 -0.30 8.42
CA GLY A 99 -3.00 -0.59 7.14
C GLY A 99 -4.25 0.25 6.84
N VAL A 100 -4.71 1.06 7.79
CA VAL A 100 -5.91 1.90 7.67
C VAL A 100 -5.61 3.39 7.82
N VAL A 101 -6.51 4.25 7.37
CA VAL A 101 -6.44 5.71 7.53
C VAL A 101 -6.42 6.03 9.01
N LEU A 102 -5.34 6.66 9.45
CA LEU A 102 -5.14 7.07 10.83
C LEU A 102 -5.55 8.53 11.04
N ASP A 103 -5.15 9.39 10.10
CA ASP A 103 -5.43 10.83 10.13
C ASP A 103 -5.30 11.43 8.72
N PHE A 104 -5.94 12.58 8.49
CA PHE A 104 -5.87 13.30 7.22
C PHE A 104 -6.12 14.80 7.40
N SER A 105 -5.56 15.62 6.49
CA SER A 105 -5.94 17.02 6.29
C SER A 105 -6.57 17.20 4.92
N ASN A 106 -7.67 17.95 4.87
CA ASN A 106 -8.36 18.31 3.63
C ASN A 106 -8.38 19.83 3.40
N GLU A 107 -7.30 20.53 3.79
CA GLU A 107 -7.20 21.99 3.62
C GLU A 107 -7.33 22.43 2.16
N GLY A 108 -6.83 21.62 1.21
CA GLY A 108 -6.97 21.85 -0.23
C GLY A 108 -8.34 21.46 -0.82
N GLY A 109 -9.15 20.69 -0.09
CA GLY A 109 -10.44 20.21 -0.58
C GLY A 109 -10.35 19.06 -1.60
N ASP A 110 -9.18 18.44 -1.74
CA ASP A 110 -8.93 17.39 -2.74
C ASP A 110 -9.50 16.03 -2.33
N LEU A 111 -9.74 15.81 -1.03
CA LEU A 111 -10.16 14.51 -0.49
C LEU A 111 -11.67 14.28 -0.62
N ARG A 112 -12.03 13.09 -1.11
CA ARG A 112 -13.40 12.59 -1.14
C ARG A 112 -13.77 11.96 0.21
N LEU A 113 -14.12 12.79 1.17
CA LEU A 113 -14.49 12.34 2.52
C LEU A 113 -15.96 11.95 2.60
N CYS A 114 -16.26 10.90 3.36
CA CYS A 114 -17.64 10.54 3.63
C CYS A 114 -18.28 11.54 4.60
N GLU A 115 -19.54 11.90 4.34
CA GLU A 115 -20.28 12.72 5.29
C GLU A 115 -20.31 12.04 6.67
N PRO A 116 -20.11 12.81 7.75
CA PRO A 116 -20.32 12.28 9.09
C PRO A 116 -21.76 11.80 9.17
N THR A 117 -21.97 10.56 9.60
CA THR A 117 -23.32 10.05 9.84
C THR A 117 -23.97 10.99 10.84
N ARG A 118 -24.93 11.81 10.41
CA ARG A 118 -25.67 12.69 11.30
C ARG A 118 -26.40 11.80 12.29
N ALA A 119 -25.97 11.80 13.55
CA ALA A 119 -26.70 11.11 14.59
C ALA A 119 -28.11 11.70 14.64
N VAL A 120 -29.11 10.92 14.27
CA VAL A 120 -30.51 11.25 14.50
C VAL A 120 -30.72 11.06 16.01
N ASN A 121 -30.85 12.17 16.74
CA ASN A 121 -31.24 12.14 18.14
C ASN A 121 -32.75 11.85 18.19
N PRO A 122 -33.21 10.78 18.86
CA PRO A 122 -34.63 10.41 18.91
C PRO A 122 -35.51 11.46 19.59
#